data_AF-A0A1G3M5D0-F1
#
_entry.id   AF-A0A1G3M5D0-F1
#
_cell.length_a   1.000
_cell.length_b   1.000
_cell.length_c   1.000
_cell.angle_alpha   90.00
_cell.angle_beta   90.00
_cell.angle_gamma   90.00
#
_symmetry.space_group_name_H-M   'P 1'
#
loop_
_entity.id
_entity.type
_entity.pdbx_description
1 polymer ?
#
loop_
_entity_poly.entity_id
_entity_poly.type
_entity_poly.pdbx_seq_one_letter_code
_entity_poly.pdbx_strand_id
1 'polypeptide(L)'
;MPGAGPHRRGGYYHHRRRPQDRPDVSLPLCPVCQRPVRELASAIAHRETGEPAHFDCILKLLREEHNPGENEKICYLGNGSFGVVQFRGPMRFFVLKRVQYEKTDAPPQWRRALPRAGR
;
A
#
# COMPACT_ATOMS: atom_id res chain seq x y z
N MET A 1 33.07 -65.08 -21.17
CA MET A 1 33.79 -63.80 -21.40
C MET A 1 32.82 -62.65 -21.18
N PRO A 2 33.24 -61.58 -20.48
CA PRO A 2 32.39 -60.63 -19.75
C PRO A 2 31.81 -59.53 -20.66
N GLY A 3 30.79 -58.83 -20.16
CA GLY A 3 30.23 -57.65 -20.84
C GLY A 3 29.24 -56.89 -19.95
N ALA A 4 29.75 -56.26 -18.89
CA ALA A 4 28.99 -55.34 -18.05
C ALA A 4 28.68 -54.04 -18.83
N GLY A 5 27.44 -53.56 -18.71
CA GLY A 5 27.03 -52.21 -19.14
C GLY A 5 25.95 -51.68 -18.20
N PRO A 6 26.23 -50.68 -17.33
CA PRO A 6 25.30 -50.23 -16.30
C PRO A 6 24.51 -48.99 -16.78
N HIS A 7 23.28 -49.17 -17.26
CA HIS A 7 22.52 -48.05 -17.85
C HIS A 7 21.01 -48.28 -17.61
N ARG A 8 20.20 -47.46 -16.95
CA ARG A 8 20.29 -46.11 -16.36
C ARG A 8 19.23 -46.09 -15.24
N ARG A 9 19.59 -45.68 -14.02
CA ARG A 9 18.62 -45.25 -13.02
C ARG A 9 17.95 -44.00 -13.55
N GLY A 10 16.68 -44.11 -13.96
CA GLY A 10 15.86 -42.98 -14.36
C GLY A 10 15.66 -42.07 -13.16
N GLY A 11 16.54 -41.07 -13.03
CA GLY A 11 16.39 -40.00 -12.05
C GLY A 11 15.07 -39.30 -12.29
N TYR A 12 14.24 -39.27 -11.26
CA TYR A 12 13.05 -38.44 -11.15
C TYR A 12 13.54 -37.00 -11.22
N TYR A 13 13.55 -36.43 -12.42
CA TYR A 13 13.79 -35.02 -12.61
C TYR A 13 12.68 -34.28 -11.86
N HIS A 14 13.01 -33.80 -10.66
CA HIS A 14 12.25 -32.74 -10.02
C HIS A 14 12.27 -31.57 -11.00
N HIS A 15 11.19 -31.43 -11.78
CA HIS A 15 10.86 -30.17 -12.41
C HIS A 15 10.76 -29.15 -11.27
N ARG A 16 11.89 -28.49 -10.95
CA ARG A 16 11.89 -27.25 -10.20
C ARG A 16 10.95 -26.36 -10.98
N ARG A 17 9.77 -26.14 -10.40
CA ARG A 17 8.78 -25.22 -10.94
C ARG A 17 9.52 -23.93 -11.22
N ARG A 18 9.63 -23.60 -12.51
CA ARG A 18 10.14 -22.33 -13.00
C ARG A 18 9.49 -21.24 -12.14
N PRO A 19 10.25 -20.31 -11.53
CA PRO A 19 9.67 -19.15 -10.88
C PRO A 19 8.74 -18.53 -11.90
N GLN A 20 7.44 -18.58 -11.61
CA GLN A 20 6.42 -18.12 -12.53
C GLN A 20 6.71 -16.64 -12.76
N ASP A 21 7.01 -16.32 -14.02
CA ASP A 21 7.05 -14.97 -14.54
C ASP A 21 5.74 -14.32 -14.10
N ARG A 22 5.81 -13.55 -13.01
CA ARG A 22 4.62 -12.89 -12.47
C ARG A 22 4.27 -11.87 -13.53
N PRO A 23 3.03 -11.87 -14.07
CA PRO A 23 2.64 -10.85 -15.02
C PRO A 23 2.99 -9.50 -14.41
N ASP A 24 3.64 -8.65 -15.20
CA ASP A 24 3.92 -7.26 -14.85
C ASP A 24 2.56 -6.57 -14.70
N VAL A 25 1.94 -6.75 -13.53
CA VAL A 25 0.75 -6.04 -13.17
C VAL A 25 1.25 -4.62 -13.04
N SER A 26 0.94 -3.80 -14.04
CA SER A 26 1.25 -2.38 -14.09
C SER A 26 0.57 -1.73 -12.89
N LEU A 27 1.27 -1.76 -11.77
CA LEU A 27 0.85 -1.23 -10.50
C LEU A 27 0.86 0.28 -10.63
N PRO A 28 -0.22 0.96 -10.26
CA PRO A 28 -0.24 2.40 -10.36
C PRO A 28 0.87 2.97 -9.46
N LEU A 29 1.59 3.95 -10.01
CA LEU A 29 2.69 4.59 -9.32
C LEU A 29 2.12 5.66 -8.38
N CYS A 30 2.67 5.73 -7.17
CA CYS A 30 2.29 6.78 -6.23
C CYS A 30 2.79 8.13 -6.75
N PRO A 31 1.95 9.18 -6.83
CA PRO A 31 2.37 10.50 -7.31
C PRO A 31 3.39 11.18 -6.38
N VAL A 32 3.51 10.74 -5.12
CA VAL A 32 4.39 11.33 -4.12
C VAL A 32 5.78 10.71 -4.13
N CYS A 33 5.89 9.38 -4.20
CA CYS A 33 7.18 8.69 -4.12
C CYS A 33 7.58 7.97 -5.42
N GLN A 34 6.72 8.01 -6.44
CA GLN A 34 6.88 7.34 -7.73
C GLN A 34 7.13 5.82 -7.63
N ARG A 35 6.76 5.20 -6.50
CA ARG A 35 6.86 3.75 -6.32
C ARG A 35 5.52 3.07 -6.63
N PRO A 36 5.54 1.81 -7.11
CA PRO A 36 4.32 1.06 -7.37
C PRO A 36 3.54 0.80 -6.08
N VAL A 37 2.24 1.09 -6.12
CA VAL A 37 1.32 0.87 -5.00
C VAL A 37 0.83 -0.57 -5.01
N ARG A 38 1.55 -1.45 -4.30
CA ARG A 38 1.20 -2.86 -4.12
C ARG A 38 -0.07 -3.05 -3.29
N GLU A 39 -0.24 -2.21 -2.27
CA GLU A 39 -1.40 -2.24 -1.39
C GLU A 39 -2.44 -1.21 -1.79
N LEU A 40 -3.14 -1.47 -2.90
CA LEU A 40 -4.28 -0.65 -3.35
C LEU A 40 -5.43 -0.59 -2.33
N ALA A 41 -5.57 -1.61 -1.48
CA ALA A 41 -6.58 -1.64 -0.41
C ALA A 41 -6.36 -0.54 0.63
N SER A 42 -5.10 -0.26 0.96
CA SER A 42 -4.68 0.75 1.92
C SER A 42 -4.29 2.08 1.25
N ALA A 43 -4.38 2.15 -0.09
CA ALA A 43 -4.02 3.32 -0.86
C ALA A 43 -5.08 4.42 -0.72
N ILE A 44 -4.61 5.66 -0.74
CA ILE A 44 -5.44 6.86 -0.65
C ILE A 44 -5.46 7.54 -2.01
N ALA A 45 -6.63 7.99 -2.46
CA ALA A 45 -6.71 8.76 -3.68
C ALA A 45 -6.06 10.14 -3.49
N HIS A 46 -5.08 10.47 -4.33
CA HIS A 46 -4.49 11.80 -4.33
C HIS A 46 -5.55 12.84 -4.75
N ARG A 47 -5.70 13.93 -3.99
CA ARG A 47 -6.78 14.91 -4.21
C ARG A 47 -6.70 15.63 -5.56
N GLU A 48 -5.51 15.72 -6.15
CA GLU A 48 -5.26 16.46 -7.39
C GLU A 48 -5.26 15.56 -8.62
N THR A 49 -4.74 14.34 -8.51
CA THR A 49 -4.59 13.43 -9.66
C THR A 49 -5.63 12.31 -9.67
N GLY A 50 -6.29 12.03 -8.53
CA GLY A 50 -7.20 10.90 -8.37
C GLY A 50 -6.51 9.53 -8.35
N GLU A 51 -5.19 9.51 -8.50
CA GLU A 51 -4.37 8.30 -8.53
C GLU A 51 -4.13 7.75 -7.12
N PRO A 52 -3.91 6.44 -6.97
CA PRO A 52 -3.60 5.85 -5.69
C PRO A 52 -2.21 6.29 -5.23
N ALA A 53 -2.16 6.93 -4.07
CA ALA A 53 -0.95 7.24 -3.34
C ALA A 53 -0.81 6.33 -2.12
N HIS A 54 0.43 6.08 -1.68
CA HIS A 54 0.65 5.37 -0.43
C HIS A 54 0.12 6.18 0.74
N PHE A 55 -0.53 5.49 1.69
CA PHE A 55 -0.97 6.05 2.96
C PHE A 55 0.15 6.80 3.68
N ASP A 56 1.32 6.17 3.83
CA ASP A 56 2.50 6.76 4.47
C ASP A 56 3.01 8.02 3.76
N CYS A 57 2.89 8.07 2.43
CA CYS A 57 3.33 9.23 1.67
C CYS A 57 2.43 10.44 1.95
N ILE A 58 1.12 10.25 1.94
CA ILE A 58 0.17 11.31 2.28
C ILE A 58 0.35 11.74 3.75
N LEU A 59 0.56 10.78 4.65
CA LEU A 59 0.79 11.07 6.06
C LEU A 59 2.07 11.91 6.27
N LYS A 60 3.14 11.62 5.52
CA LYS A 60 4.39 12.38 5.55
C LYS A 60 4.21 13.77 4.95
N LEU A 61 3.58 13.89 3.79
CA LEU A 61 3.29 15.20 3.17
C LEU A 61 2.51 16.11 4.11
N LEU A 62 1.43 15.58 4.71
CA LEU A 62 0.65 16.35 5.68
C LEU A 62 1.50 16.74 6.89
N ARG A 63 2.39 15.85 7.34
CA ARG A 63 3.28 16.12 8.48
C ARG A 63 4.28 17.22 8.14
N GLU A 64 4.80 17.26 6.92
CA GLU A 64 5.71 18.30 6.45
C GLU A 64 4.97 19.62 6.21
N GLU A 65 3.78 19.61 5.61
CA GLU A 65 2.94 20.81 5.40
C GLU A 65 2.51 21.46 6.72
N HIS A 66 2.07 20.66 7.70
CA HIS A 66 1.57 21.18 8.96
C HIS A 66 2.66 21.34 10.03
N ASN A 67 3.83 20.73 9.83
CA ASN A 67 4.97 20.72 10.74
C ASN A 67 4.55 20.66 12.23
N PRO A 68 3.85 19.59 12.65
CA PRO A 68 3.26 19.51 13.98
C PRO A 68 4.35 19.68 15.05
N GLY A 69 4.08 20.49 16.07
CA GLY A 69 5.01 20.72 17.18
C GLY A 69 5.24 19.48 18.05
N GLU A 70 6.07 19.58 19.09
CA GLU A 70 6.42 18.45 19.98
C GLU A 70 5.20 17.72 20.58
N ASN A 71 4.10 18.43 20.81
CA ASN A 71 2.86 17.87 21.37
C ASN A 71 1.81 17.54 20.31
N GLU A 72 2.13 17.68 19.02
CA GLU A 72 1.19 17.50 17.94
C GLU A 72 1.59 16.30 17.07
N LYS A 73 0.60 15.55 16.60
CA LYS A 73 0.79 14.46 15.65
C LYS A 73 -0.30 14.49 14.60
N ILE A 74 0.03 14.01 13.41
CA ILE A 74 -0.98 13.74 12.41
C ILE A 74 -1.43 12.30 12.55
N CYS A 75 -2.74 12.12 12.70
CA CYS A 75 -3.41 10.84 12.80
C CYS A 75 -4.43 10.69 11.67
N TYR A 76 -4.60 9.47 11.21
CA TYR A 76 -5.67 9.14 10.29
C TYR A 76 -6.96 8.91 11.08
N LEU A 77 -8.02 9.64 10.72
CA LEU A 77 -9.32 9.58 11.39
C LEU A 77 -10.29 8.59 10.71
N GLY A 78 -9.90 8.04 9.55
CA GLY A 78 -10.74 7.14 8.76
C GLY A 78 -11.40 7.82 7.55
N ASN A 79 -11.85 7.00 6.60
CA ASN A 79 -12.57 7.43 5.40
C ASN A 79 -11.85 8.54 4.59
N GLY A 80 -10.53 8.42 4.45
CA GLY A 80 -9.70 9.41 3.75
C GLY A 80 -9.58 10.77 4.47
N SER A 81 -9.99 10.85 5.74
CA SER A 81 -9.79 12.01 6.59
C SER A 81 -8.52 11.85 7.43
N PHE A 82 -7.72 12.91 7.48
CA PHE A 82 -6.60 13.06 8.42
C PHE A 82 -6.95 14.11 9.47
N GLY A 83 -6.28 14.07 10.61
CA GLY A 83 -6.44 15.06 11.65
C GLY A 83 -5.12 15.33 12.36
N VAL A 84 -4.90 16.60 12.70
CA VAL A 84 -3.84 17.01 13.60
C VAL A 84 -4.37 16.88 15.02
N VAL A 85 -3.75 16.03 15.81
CA VAL A 85 -4.07 15.81 17.23
C VAL A 85 -2.99 16.42 18.11
N GLN A 86 -3.38 17.12 19.17
CA GLN A 86 -2.48 17.63 20.19
C GLN A 86 -2.63 16.80 21.46
N PHE A 87 -1.54 16.19 21.91
CA PHE A 87 -1.46 15.46 23.16
C PHE A 87 -1.28 16.44 24.33
N ARG A 88 -2.17 16.35 25.31
CA ARG A 88 -2.10 17.07 26.59
C ARG A 88 -1.93 16.03 27.71
N GLY A 89 -0.86 15.24 27.60
CA GLY A 89 -0.53 14.13 28.50
C GLY A 89 -0.77 12.73 27.90
N PRO A 90 -0.54 11.65 28.67
CA PRO A 90 -0.52 10.27 28.16
C PRO A 90 -1.90 9.72 27.76
N MET A 91 -3.00 10.28 28.30
CA MET A 91 -4.37 9.77 28.07
C MET A 91 -5.30 10.77 27.37
N ARG A 92 -4.84 11.99 27.09
CA ARG A 92 -5.71 13.05 26.53
C ARG A 92 -5.10 13.62 25.28
N PHE A 93 -5.86 13.56 24.20
CA PHE A 93 -5.54 14.24 22.95
C PHE A 93 -6.76 15.04 22.47
N PHE A 94 -6.49 16.14 21.78
CA PHE A 94 -7.49 16.98 21.14
C PHE A 94 -7.26 17.00 19.65
N VAL A 95 -8.30 16.78 18.86
CA VAL A 95 -8.21 16.99 17.41
C VAL A 95 -8.26 18.50 17.15
N LEU A 96 -7.11 19.11 16.88
CA LEU A 96 -6.99 20.53 16.56
C LEU A 96 -7.61 20.85 15.20
N LYS A 97 -7.35 19.99 14.22
CA LYS A 97 -7.76 20.22 12.83
C LYS A 97 -8.08 18.90 12.16
N ARG A 98 -9.17 18.87 11.40
CA ARG A 98 -9.49 17.76 10.50
C ARG A 98 -9.25 18.22 9.06
N VAL A 99 -8.47 17.44 8.33
CA VAL A 99 -8.12 17.64 6.93
C VAL A 99 -8.79 16.51 6.14
N GLN A 100 -9.86 16.85 5.41
CA GLN A 100 -10.45 15.91 4.46
C GLN A 100 -9.52 15.82 3.24
N TYR A 101 -8.82 14.70 3.09
CA TYR A 101 -7.89 14.51 1.99
C TYR A 101 -8.55 13.81 0.81
N GLU A 102 -9.35 12.77 1.06
CA GLU A 102 -10.16 12.09 0.05
C GLU A 102 -11.61 12.61 0.08
N LYS A 103 -12.21 12.97 -1.05
CA LYS A 103 -13.65 13.29 -1.10
C LYS A 103 -14.45 11.98 -1.18
N THR A 104 -15.38 11.79 -0.25
CA THR A 104 -16.21 10.56 -0.15
C THR A 104 -17.21 10.40 -1.31
N ASP A 105 -17.48 11.45 -2.09
CA ASP A 105 -18.54 11.47 -3.10
C ASP A 105 -18.36 10.46 -4.24
N ALA A 106 -17.14 10.00 -4.52
CA ALA A 106 -16.93 8.91 -5.45
C ALA A 106 -15.69 8.08 -5.05
N PRO A 107 -15.85 6.78 -4.71
CA PRO A 107 -14.69 5.90 -4.64
C PRO A 107 -14.04 5.91 -6.04
N PRO A 108 -12.73 6.18 -6.13
CA PRO A 108 -12.09 6.28 -7.42
C PRO A 108 -12.22 4.96 -8.20
N GLN A 109 -12.31 5.05 -9.52
CA GLN A 109 -12.65 3.89 -10.37
C GLN A 109 -11.71 2.69 -10.14
N TRP A 110 -10.43 2.94 -9.84
CA TRP A 110 -9.46 1.89 -9.52
C TRP A 110 -9.81 1.08 -8.26
N ARG A 111 -10.54 1.66 -7.30
CA ARG A 111 -10.95 0.97 -6.08
C ARG A 111 -12.14 0.03 -6.33
N ARG A 112 -12.94 0.28 -7.36
CA ARG A 112 -14.04 -0.62 -7.78
C ARG A 112 -13.53 -1.91 -8.44
N ALA A 113 -12.32 -1.89 -9.00
CA ALA A 113 -11.68 -3.03 -9.63
C ALA A 113 -11.01 -3.98 -8.62
N LEU A 114 -10.90 -3.59 -7.35
CA LEU A 114 -10.42 -4.50 -6.31
C LEU A 114 -11.48 -5.59 -6.10
N PRO A 115 -11.12 -6.88 -6.24
CA PRO A 115 -12.02 -7.94 -5.84
C PRO A 115 -12.38 -7.70 -4.38
N ARG A 116 -13.67 -7.63 -4.06
CA ARG A 116 -14.15 -7.59 -2.67
C ARG A 116 -13.41 -8.71 -1.95
N ALA A 117 -12.60 -8.36 -0.96
CA ALA A 117 -11.90 -9.34 -0.14
C ALA A 117 -12.98 -10.25 0.45
N GLY A 118 -13.09 -11.45 -0.10
CA GLY A 118 -14.11 -12.41 0.29
C GLY A 118 -13.69 -13.07 1.59
N ARG A 119 -14.45 -12.80 2.67
CA ARG A 119 -15.16 -13.76 3.53
C ARG A 119 -15.50 -13.10 4.85
#